data_AF-A0A5E4IXD7-F1
#
_entry.id   AF-A0A5E4IXD7-F1
#
_cell.length_a   1.000
_cell.length_b   1.000
_cell.length_c   1.000
_cell.angle_alpha   90.00
_cell.angle_beta   90.00
_cell.angle_gamma   90.00
#
_symmetry.space_group_name_H-M   'P 1'
#
loop_
_entity.id
_entity.type
_entity.pdbx_description
1 polymer ?
#
loop_
_entity_poly.entity_id
_entity_poly.type
_entity_poly.pdbx_seq_one_letter_code
_entity_poly.pdbx_strand_id
1 'polypeptide(L)'
;MNEASKGIESQCGTCGIVCSTCPLGSGTVAESAGRTKQFITDYKIAEWSPFVPEGKEIDWALVDRALDWMTRYTCCAGCENGGGPPDCTIRICARERGYDLCNSCTDLDSCSKFDWLKDHGSQMRATLKENRGSSKEEYTEAMASQMPWNLREP
;
A
#
# COMPACT_ATOMS: atom_id res chain seq x y z
N MET A 1 13.95 1.57 -8.17
CA MET A 1 12.51 1.62 -8.52
C MET A 1 12.15 0.29 -9.16
N ASN A 2 11.04 -0.30 -8.73
CA ASN A 2 10.53 -1.58 -9.24
C ASN A 2 9.71 -1.32 -10.52
N GLU A 3 9.57 -2.29 -11.42
CA GLU A 3 8.67 -2.16 -12.59
C GLU A 3 7.23 -1.85 -12.17
N ALA A 4 6.79 -2.37 -11.03
CA ALA A 4 5.45 -2.17 -10.48
C ALA A 4 5.12 -0.70 -10.18
N SER A 5 6.12 0.14 -9.86
CA SER A 5 5.89 1.56 -9.55
C SER A 5 5.87 2.46 -10.79
N LYS A 6 6.09 1.90 -11.99
CA LYS A 6 6.19 2.67 -13.23
C LYS A 6 4.84 3.24 -13.64
N GLY A 7 4.77 4.56 -13.80
CA GLY A 7 3.55 5.28 -14.18
C GLY A 7 2.66 5.70 -13.00
N ILE A 8 3.10 5.46 -11.75
CA ILE A 8 2.39 5.90 -10.54
C ILE A 8 3.28 6.71 -9.59
N GLU A 9 4.47 7.11 -10.04
CA GLU A 9 5.49 7.80 -9.23
C GLU A 9 4.97 9.09 -8.61
N SER A 10 4.20 9.85 -9.39
CA SER A 10 3.58 11.12 -9.01
C SER A 10 2.10 10.98 -8.63
N GLN A 11 1.57 9.77 -8.50
CA GLN A 11 0.17 9.60 -8.12
C GLN A 11 -0.02 9.71 -6.63
N CYS A 12 -0.99 10.53 -6.23
CA CYS A 12 -1.41 10.66 -4.85
C CYS A 12 -2.93 10.47 -4.77
N GLY A 13 -3.35 9.54 -3.90
CA GLY A 13 -4.77 9.39 -3.61
C GLY A 13 -5.30 10.64 -2.90
N THR A 14 -6.60 10.92 -3.05
CA THR A 14 -7.25 12.06 -2.35
C THR A 14 -7.06 12.00 -0.82
N CYS A 15 -6.80 10.81 -0.29
CA CYS A 15 -6.47 10.54 1.11
C CYS A 15 -5.03 10.88 1.52
N GLY A 16 -4.16 11.33 0.62
CA GLY A 16 -2.76 11.69 0.89
C GLY A 16 -1.74 10.56 0.71
N ILE A 17 -2.16 9.37 0.28
CA ILE A 17 -1.21 8.28 0.01
C ILE A 17 -0.52 8.53 -1.33
N VAL A 18 0.80 8.73 -1.31
CA VAL A 18 1.63 8.65 -2.51
C VAL A 18 1.77 7.18 -2.92
N CYS A 19 1.30 6.83 -4.12
CA CYS A 19 1.13 5.44 -4.52
C CYS A 19 2.46 4.71 -4.62
N SER A 20 3.52 5.39 -5.04
CA SER A 20 4.87 4.84 -5.15
C SER A 20 5.56 4.55 -3.80
N THR A 21 5.07 5.13 -2.69
CA THR A 21 5.58 4.87 -1.33
C THR A 21 4.74 3.83 -0.57
N CYS A 22 3.56 3.48 -1.08
CA CYS A 22 2.73 2.39 -0.56
C CYS A 22 3.33 1.03 -0.94
N PRO A 23 3.49 0.06 -0.01
CA PRO A 23 4.09 -1.26 -0.30
C PRO A 23 3.43 -2.06 -1.43
N LEU A 24 2.13 -1.84 -1.66
CA LEU A 24 1.40 -2.47 -2.76
C LEU A 24 1.61 -1.71 -4.09
N GLY A 25 1.72 -0.38 -4.07
CA GLY A 25 1.99 0.39 -5.28
C GLY A 25 3.46 0.34 -5.70
N SER A 26 4.39 0.36 -4.74
CA SER A 26 5.82 0.15 -4.98
C SER A 26 6.16 -1.26 -5.49
N GLY A 27 5.25 -2.22 -5.31
CA GLY A 27 5.48 -3.64 -5.57
C GLY A 27 6.43 -4.30 -4.57
N THR A 28 6.75 -3.65 -3.45
CA THR A 28 7.63 -4.21 -2.41
C THR A 28 7.10 -5.53 -1.86
N VAL A 29 5.77 -5.67 -1.70
CA VAL A 29 5.15 -6.92 -1.23
C VAL A 29 5.32 -8.04 -2.27
N ALA A 30 5.05 -7.75 -3.55
CA ALA A 30 5.19 -8.72 -4.63
C ALA A 30 6.65 -9.19 -4.82
N GLU A 31 7.61 -8.27 -4.72
CA GLU A 31 9.04 -8.57 -4.75
C GLU A 31 9.44 -9.46 -3.56
N SER A 32 8.99 -9.12 -2.35
CA SER A 32 9.26 -9.91 -1.15
C SER A 32 8.72 -11.35 -1.26
N ALA A 33 7.51 -11.51 -1.80
CA ALA A 33 6.92 -12.83 -2.08
C ALA A 33 7.77 -13.63 -3.09
N GLY A 34 8.18 -12.99 -4.19
CA GLY A 34 9.03 -13.60 -5.20
C GLY A 34 10.39 -14.04 -4.64
N ARG A 35 11.02 -13.19 -3.82
CA ARG A 35 12.29 -13.51 -3.15
C ARG A 35 12.15 -14.67 -2.18
N THR A 36 11.05 -14.73 -1.44
CA THR A 36 10.77 -15.84 -0.52
C THR A 36 10.61 -17.16 -1.28
N LYS A 37 9.85 -17.14 -2.38
CA LYS A 37 9.69 -18.30 -3.28
C LYS A 37 11.03 -18.77 -3.86
N GLN A 38 11.89 -17.83 -4.25
CA GLN A 38 13.24 -18.14 -4.73
C GLN A 38 14.08 -18.82 -3.64
N PHE A 39 14.08 -18.30 -2.41
CA PHE A 39 14.81 -18.94 -1.30
C PHE A 39 14.31 -20.34 -0.97
N ILE A 40 13.00 -20.59 -0.99
CA ILE A 40 12.43 -21.92 -0.79
C ILE A 40 12.99 -22.92 -1.82
N THR A 41 13.12 -22.47 -3.07
CA THR A 41 13.63 -23.28 -4.18
C THR A 41 15.14 -23.49 -4.08
N ASP A 42 15.91 -22.41 -3.97
CA ASP A 42 17.39 -22.45 -3.99
C ASP A 42 17.97 -23.28 -2.84
N TYR A 43 17.35 -23.18 -1.66
CA TYR A 43 17.76 -23.92 -0.47
C TYR A 43 17.02 -25.23 -0.29
N LYS A 44 16.20 -25.65 -1.27
CA LYS A 44 15.48 -26.93 -1.27
C LYS A 44 14.69 -27.15 0.03
N ILE A 45 14.07 -26.09 0.56
CA ILE A 45 13.45 -26.10 1.90
C ILE A 45 12.36 -27.17 2.01
N ALA A 46 11.59 -27.36 0.94
CA ALA A 46 10.58 -28.41 0.88
C ALA A 46 11.17 -29.83 1.00
N GLU A 47 12.40 -30.06 0.55
CA GLU A 47 13.06 -31.38 0.59
C GLU A 47 13.54 -31.73 2.00
N TRP A 48 14.12 -30.77 2.74
CA TRP A 48 14.71 -31.03 4.04
C TRP A 48 13.81 -30.71 5.24
N SER A 49 12.78 -29.88 5.07
CA SER A 49 11.86 -29.52 6.17
C SER A 49 11.22 -30.72 6.87
N PRO A 50 10.89 -31.87 6.23
CA PRO A 50 10.40 -33.06 6.93
C PRO A 50 11.33 -33.66 8.00
N PHE A 51 12.61 -33.27 8.03
CA PHE A 51 13.61 -33.76 8.98
C PHE A 51 13.79 -32.85 10.20
N VAL A 52 13.08 -31.73 10.28
CA VAL A 52 13.08 -30.82 11.44
C VAL A 52 11.68 -30.77 12.09
N PRO A 53 11.55 -30.31 13.35
CA PRO A 53 10.25 -30.18 14.02
C PRO A 53 9.21 -29.45 13.16
N GLU A 54 7.97 -29.94 13.22
CA GLU A 54 6.78 -29.47 12.46
C GLU A 54 6.87 -29.43 10.93
N GLY A 55 8.03 -29.64 10.30
CA GLY A 55 8.20 -29.41 8.86
C GLY A 55 7.46 -30.40 7.95
N LYS A 56 7.06 -31.57 8.47
CA LYS A 56 6.18 -32.53 7.75
C LYS A 56 4.75 -32.02 7.54
N GLU A 57 4.30 -31.10 8.39
CA GLU A 57 2.93 -30.58 8.37
C GLU A 57 2.75 -29.43 7.34
N ILE A 58 3.85 -28.94 6.75
CA ILE A 58 3.83 -27.82 5.82
C ILE A 58 3.41 -28.32 4.43
N ASP A 59 2.28 -27.81 3.94
CA ASP A 59 1.88 -27.97 2.53
C ASP A 59 2.66 -26.98 1.65
N TRP A 60 3.83 -27.41 1.18
CA TRP A 60 4.68 -26.61 0.28
C TRP A 60 4.03 -26.28 -1.06
N ALA A 61 3.09 -27.09 -1.53
CA ALA A 61 2.35 -26.79 -2.75
C ALA A 61 1.36 -25.63 -2.53
N LEU A 62 0.74 -25.56 -1.35
CA LEU A 62 -0.07 -24.41 -0.96
C LEU A 62 0.77 -23.14 -0.77
N VAL A 63 1.94 -23.26 -0.12
CA VAL A 63 2.87 -22.13 0.06
C VAL A 63 3.30 -21.56 -1.30
N ASP A 64 3.69 -22.42 -2.25
CA ASP A 64 4.09 -21.96 -3.59
C ASP A 64 2.96 -21.22 -4.31
N ARG A 65 1.73 -21.77 -4.29
CA ARG A 65 0.56 -21.11 -4.89
C ARG A 65 0.24 -19.77 -4.23
N ALA A 66 0.38 -19.67 -2.90
CA ALA A 66 0.14 -18.44 -2.17
C ALA A 66 1.16 -17.35 -2.54
N LEU A 67 2.45 -17.68 -2.55
CA LEU A 67 3.51 -16.75 -2.94
C LEU A 67 3.39 -16.32 -4.40
N ASP A 68 3.05 -17.26 -5.29
CA ASP A 68 2.81 -16.96 -6.71
C ASP A 68 1.62 -16.00 -6.92
N TRP A 69 0.53 -16.22 -6.19
CA TRP A 69 -0.60 -15.30 -6.18
C TRP A 69 -0.16 -13.92 -5.66
N MET A 70 0.61 -13.86 -4.58
CA MET A 70 1.09 -12.59 -4.03
C MET A 70 1.94 -11.83 -5.05
N THR A 71 2.90 -12.48 -5.72
CA THR A 71 3.74 -11.84 -6.75
C THR A 71 2.90 -11.23 -7.88
N ARG A 72 1.75 -11.83 -8.22
CA ARG A 72 0.88 -11.33 -9.30
C ARG A 72 -0.09 -10.23 -8.86
N TYR A 73 -0.67 -10.36 -7.67
CA TYR A 73 -1.84 -9.56 -7.28
C TYR A 73 -1.57 -8.54 -6.18
N THR A 74 -0.38 -8.55 -5.55
CA THR A 74 0.02 -7.53 -4.57
C THR A 74 0.74 -6.33 -5.19
N CYS A 75 0.38 -6.01 -6.45
CA CYS A 75 0.82 -4.84 -7.21
C CYS A 75 -0.40 -3.95 -7.49
N CYS A 76 -0.59 -2.90 -6.69
CA CYS A 76 -1.70 -1.96 -6.85
C CYS A 76 -1.44 -1.02 -8.03
N ALA A 77 -2.43 -0.85 -8.90
CA ALA A 77 -2.34 0.02 -10.08
C ALA A 77 -2.22 1.52 -9.77
N GLY A 78 -2.37 1.93 -8.52
CA GLY A 78 -2.44 3.35 -8.12
C GLY A 78 -3.88 3.88 -8.10
N CYS A 79 -4.14 4.87 -7.23
CA CYS A 79 -5.49 5.34 -6.94
C CYS A 79 -6.18 5.92 -8.19
N GLU A 80 -5.43 6.62 -9.05
CA GLU A 80 -5.96 7.30 -10.24
C GLU A 80 -6.22 6.33 -11.39
N ASN A 81 -5.60 5.14 -11.34
CA ASN A 81 -5.81 4.06 -12.31
C ASN A 81 -6.87 3.03 -11.84
N GLY A 82 -7.67 3.37 -10.83
CA GLY A 82 -8.71 2.48 -10.29
C GLY A 82 -8.22 1.47 -9.24
N GLY A 83 -7.02 1.66 -8.69
CA GLY A 83 -6.51 0.88 -7.57
C GLY A 83 -7.20 1.21 -6.23
N GLY A 84 -6.80 0.47 -5.19
CA GLY A 84 -7.42 0.52 -3.86
C GLY A 84 -8.82 -0.11 -3.83
N PRO A 85 -9.58 0.06 -2.74
CA PRO A 85 -10.95 -0.45 -2.64
C PRO A 85 -11.85 0.19 -3.70
N PRO A 86 -12.70 -0.58 -4.41
CA PRO A 86 -13.57 -0.04 -5.47
C PRO A 86 -14.57 1.01 -4.93
N ASP A 87 -15.05 0.80 -3.71
CA ASP A 87 -16.05 1.58 -2.98
C ASP A 87 -15.42 2.54 -1.95
N CYS A 88 -14.17 2.97 -2.16
CA CYS A 88 -13.48 3.90 -1.27
C CYS A 88 -14.28 5.19 -1.03
N THR A 89 -14.85 5.32 0.17
CA THR A 89 -15.73 6.42 0.56
C THR A 89 -15.02 7.78 0.57
N ILE A 90 -13.70 7.80 0.82
CA ILE A 90 -12.88 9.01 0.77
C ILE A 90 -12.78 9.52 -0.67
N ARG A 91 -12.50 8.64 -1.63
CA ARG A 91 -12.40 8.97 -3.06
C ARG A 91 -13.73 9.45 -3.63
N ILE A 92 -14.82 8.74 -3.31
CA ILE A 92 -16.17 9.11 -3.73
C ILE A 92 -16.52 10.52 -3.22
N CYS A 93 -16.33 10.77 -1.92
CA CYS A 93 -16.63 12.07 -1.32
C CYS A 93 -15.77 13.20 -1.88
N ALA A 94 -14.46 12.98 -2.08
CA ALA A 94 -13.57 13.99 -2.64
C ALA A 94 -13.99 14.37 -4.06
N ARG A 95 -14.33 13.37 -4.90
CA ARG A 95 -14.83 13.60 -6.26
C ARG A 95 -16.15 14.38 -6.28
N GLU A 96 -17.11 14.03 -5.42
CA GLU A 96 -18.39 14.73 -5.32
C GLU A 96 -18.24 16.20 -4.90
N ARG A 97 -17.20 16.49 -4.10
CA ARG A 97 -16.89 17.85 -3.61
C ARG A 97 -15.87 18.61 -4.45
N GLY A 98 -15.33 18.00 -5.50
CA GLY A 98 -14.32 18.62 -6.37
C GLY A 98 -12.96 18.83 -5.71
N TYR A 99 -12.55 17.96 -4.78
CA TYR A 99 -11.23 18.02 -4.15
C TYR A 99 -10.23 17.06 -4.80
N ASP A 100 -9.08 17.58 -5.21
CA ASP A 100 -7.93 16.77 -5.64
C ASP A 100 -7.22 16.09 -4.45
N LEU A 101 -7.20 16.77 -3.31
CA LEU A 101 -6.70 16.26 -2.03
C LEU A 101 -7.63 16.69 -0.89
N CYS A 102 -7.78 15.81 0.11
CA CYS A 102 -8.57 16.11 1.30
C CYS A 102 -7.94 17.18 2.20
N ASN A 103 -6.69 17.63 1.95
CA ASN A 103 -6.07 18.76 2.66
C ASN A 103 -6.87 20.06 2.48
N SER A 104 -7.63 20.19 1.40
CA SER A 104 -8.46 21.36 1.09
C SER A 104 -9.87 21.25 1.70
N CYS A 105 -10.20 20.14 2.36
CA CYS A 105 -11.49 19.92 2.98
C CYS A 105 -11.56 20.60 4.35
N THR A 106 -12.56 21.48 4.55
CA THR A 106 -12.83 22.15 5.84
C THR A 106 -13.22 21.16 6.93
N ASP A 107 -13.85 20.04 6.56
CA ASP A 107 -14.42 19.07 7.49
C ASP A 107 -13.45 17.92 7.81
N LEU A 108 -12.21 17.99 7.32
CA LEU A 108 -11.19 16.94 7.50
C LEU A 108 -11.00 16.55 8.98
N ASP A 109 -11.15 17.53 9.87
CA ASP A 109 -10.95 17.39 11.31
C ASP A 109 -11.90 16.40 12.00
N SER A 110 -13.14 16.34 11.54
CA SER A 110 -14.19 15.45 12.05
C SER A 110 -14.58 14.37 11.03
N CYS A 111 -13.78 14.17 9.99
CA CYS A 111 -14.13 13.28 8.89
C CYS A 111 -13.99 11.80 9.27
N SER A 112 -15.14 11.14 9.44
CA SER A 112 -15.23 9.70 9.76
C SER A 112 -14.92 8.76 8.58
N LYS A 113 -14.78 9.29 7.36
CA LYS A 113 -14.50 8.46 6.17
C LYS A 113 -13.13 7.79 6.19
N PHE A 114 -12.24 8.22 7.09
CA PHE A 114 -10.93 7.60 7.33
C PHE A 114 -10.96 6.53 8.42
N ASP A 115 -12.07 6.34 9.14
CA ASP A 115 -12.08 5.51 10.36
C ASP A 115 -11.86 4.01 10.07
N TRP A 116 -12.22 3.54 8.88
CA TRP A 116 -11.94 2.16 8.45
C TRP A 116 -10.43 1.87 8.29
N LEU A 117 -9.61 2.91 8.19
CA LEU A 117 -8.14 2.83 8.20
C LEU A 117 -7.56 2.87 9.62
N LYS A 118 -8.39 2.96 10.67
CA LYS A 118 -7.99 2.98 12.08
C LYS A 118 -6.91 4.03 12.35
N ASP A 119 -5.81 3.65 13.01
CA ASP A 119 -4.71 4.55 13.39
C ASP A 119 -4.04 5.18 12.17
N HIS A 120 -3.93 4.46 11.05
CA HIS A 120 -3.43 5.01 9.80
C HIS A 120 -4.33 6.15 9.29
N GLY A 121 -5.65 6.00 9.44
CA GLY A 121 -6.61 7.06 9.09
C GLY A 121 -6.37 8.35 9.88
N SER A 122 -6.10 8.23 11.18
CA SER A 122 -5.77 9.38 12.03
C SER A 122 -4.43 10.03 11.64
N GLN A 123 -3.39 9.24 11.37
CA GLN A 123 -2.10 9.74 10.90
C GLN A 123 -2.24 10.48 9.57
N MET A 124 -2.93 9.89 8.60
CA MET A 124 -3.15 10.48 7.27
C MET A 124 -3.91 11.81 7.37
N ARG A 125 -4.95 11.89 8.22
CA ARG A 125 -5.65 13.16 8.46
C ARG A 125 -4.72 14.20 9.08
N ALA A 126 -3.87 13.84 10.03
CA ALA A 126 -2.92 14.77 10.63
C ALA A 126 -1.94 15.34 9.58
N THR A 127 -1.33 14.48 8.77
CA THR A 127 -0.43 14.91 7.69
C THR A 127 -1.14 15.80 6.67
N LEU A 128 -2.37 15.46 6.27
CA LEU A 128 -3.17 16.31 5.37
C LEU A 128 -3.50 17.67 6.00
N LYS A 129 -3.72 17.74 7.32
CA LYS A 129 -3.96 19.01 8.04
C LYS A 129 -2.70 19.89 8.07
N GLU A 130 -1.54 19.29 8.32
CA GLU A 130 -0.25 20.00 8.33
C GLU A 130 0.09 20.58 6.95
N ASN A 131 -0.43 19.97 5.88
CA ASN A 131 -0.22 20.39 4.50
C ASN A 131 -1.44 21.12 3.89
N ARG A 132 -2.30 21.73 4.71
CA ARG A 132 -3.43 22.55 4.22
C ARG A 132 -2.94 23.66 3.28
N GLY A 133 -3.61 23.80 2.13
CA GLY A 133 -3.34 24.86 1.15
C GLY A 133 -2.25 24.55 0.13
N SER A 134 -1.50 23.45 0.28
CA SER A 134 -0.58 22.97 -0.75
C SER A 134 -1.34 22.36 -1.93
N SER A 135 -0.76 22.49 -3.13
CA SER A 135 -1.24 21.79 -4.32
C SER A 135 -0.98 20.28 -4.19
N LYS A 136 -1.63 19.48 -5.05
CA LYS A 136 -1.39 18.03 -5.07
C LYS A 136 0.03 17.68 -5.48
N GLU A 137 0.60 18.44 -6.41
CA GLU A 137 1.96 18.28 -6.88
C GLU A 137 2.95 18.58 -5.75
N GLU A 138 2.82 19.72 -5.07
CA GLU A 138 3.67 20.11 -3.94
C GLU A 138 3.61 19.07 -2.82
N TYR A 139 2.41 18.62 -2.47
CA TYR A 139 2.21 17.57 -1.46
C TYR A 139 2.89 16.26 -1.88
N THR A 140 2.71 15.84 -3.14
CA THR A 140 3.27 14.59 -3.64
C THR A 140 4.79 14.61 -3.62
N GLU A 141 5.41 15.72 -4.05
CA GLU A 141 6.86 15.90 -4.01
C GLU A 141 7.40 15.86 -2.58
N ALA A 142 6.75 16.57 -1.65
CA ALA A 142 7.14 16.59 -0.25
C ALA A 142 7.04 15.19 0.40
N MET A 143 6.01 14.42 0.03
CA MET A 143 5.72 13.10 0.59
C MET A 143 6.36 11.95 -0.19
N ALA A 144 7.00 12.18 -1.34
CA ALA A 144 7.55 11.13 -2.22
C ALA A 144 8.64 10.26 -1.55
N SER A 145 9.26 10.76 -0.48
CA SER A 145 10.26 10.01 0.32
C SER A 145 9.74 9.58 1.69
N GLN A 146 8.47 9.83 1.98
CA GLN A 146 7.85 9.51 3.26
C GLN A 146 6.89 8.34 3.07
N MET A 147 6.96 7.34 3.94
CA MET A 147 5.89 6.35 3.99
C MET A 147 4.62 7.02 4.53
N PRO A 148 3.45 6.70 3.97
CA PRO A 148 2.17 7.30 4.36
C PRO A 148 1.74 6.98 5.80
N TRP A 149 2.41 6.03 6.46
CA TRP A 149 2.27 5.74 7.88
C TRP A 149 3.59 5.18 8.44
N ASN A 150 3.85 5.44 9.72
CA ASN A 150 4.97 4.84 10.41
C ASN A 150 4.69 3.34 10.63
N LEU A 151 5.57 2.46 10.17
CA LEU A 151 5.54 1.02 10.50
C LEU A 151 6.06 0.73 11.94
N ARG A 152 5.98 1.72 12.84
CA ARG A 152 6.18 1.56 14.29
C ARG A 152 4.78 1.70 14.89
N GLU A 153 4.19 0.70 15.52
CA GLU A 153 4.75 -0.17 16.56
C GLU A 153 4.23 -1.63 16.45
N PRO A 154 4.98 -2.62 16.97
CA PRO A 154 4.44 -3.94 17.33
C PRO A 154 3.45 -3.86 18.49
#